data_AF-A0A1A8EZ66-F1
#
_entry.id   AF-A0A1A8EZ66-F1
#
_cell.length_a   1.000
_cell.length_b   1.000
_cell.length_c   1.000
_cell.angle_alpha   90.00
_cell.angle_beta   90.00
_cell.angle_gamma   90.00
#
_symmetry.space_group_name_H-M   'P 1'
#
loop_
_entity.id
_entity.type
_entity.pdbx_description
1 polymer ?
#
loop_
_entity_poly.entity_id
_entity_poly.type
_entity_poly.pdbx_seq_one_letter_code
_entity_poly.pdbx_strand_id
1 'polypeptide(L)'
;EYPRWDTWTSSQRSYSLLSLRPLKVDSSEHKLQLYENPGFAGRKMEIVDDDVPSLWGHGFQDRVASVKALNGTWVGYVHPGYRGRQFIFERGDFKHWNDWEAPAPQIQSVRRVRDMQWHKRGCFIVPDPAPVPGPDPDPAPAPPAPPAKAGAS
;
A
#
# COMPACT_ATOMS: atom_id res chain seq x y z
N GLU A 1 22.82 3.45 0.86
CA GLU A 1 22.86 4.54 1.87
C GLU A 1 22.38 5.83 1.20
N TYR A 2 21.71 6.73 1.93
CA TYR A 2 21.17 7.99 1.41
C TYR A 2 21.82 9.18 2.15
N PRO A 3 23.03 9.61 1.74
CA PRO A 3 23.86 10.52 2.53
C PRO A 3 23.36 11.97 2.56
N ARG A 4 22.48 12.36 1.65
CA ARG A 4 21.94 13.72 1.54
C ARG A 4 20.52 13.72 1.00
N TRP A 5 19.80 14.84 1.18
CA TRP A 5 18.40 14.95 0.79
C TRP A 5 18.16 14.72 -0.72
N ASP A 6 19.10 15.18 -1.57
CA ASP A 6 19.07 14.98 -3.03
C ASP A 6 19.15 13.51 -3.44
N THR A 7 19.62 12.63 -2.55
CA THR A 7 19.77 11.19 -2.85
C THR A 7 18.49 10.40 -2.66
N TRP A 8 17.53 10.87 -1.85
CA TRP A 8 16.23 10.21 -1.67
C TRP A 8 15.09 10.88 -2.45
N THR A 9 15.23 12.16 -2.83
CA THR A 9 14.19 12.87 -3.59
C THR A 9 14.53 12.96 -5.08
N SER A 10 13.63 12.47 -5.93
CA SER A 10 13.77 12.56 -7.39
C SER A 10 13.11 13.82 -7.98
N SER A 11 12.49 14.68 -7.17
CA SER A 11 11.77 15.87 -7.65
C SER A 11 12.46 17.21 -7.36
N GLN A 12 13.46 17.22 -6.47
CA GLN A 12 14.17 18.43 -5.98
C GLN A 12 13.26 19.56 -5.42
N ARG A 13 11.95 19.34 -5.25
CA ARG A 13 11.00 20.38 -4.80
C ARG A 13 11.01 20.64 -3.29
N SER A 14 11.54 19.71 -2.50
CA SER A 14 11.58 19.82 -1.04
C SER A 14 12.71 18.96 -0.48
N TYR A 15 13.35 19.48 0.56
CA TYR A 15 14.36 18.79 1.37
C TYR A 15 13.77 18.24 2.68
N SER A 16 12.51 18.56 3.00
CA SER A 16 11.88 18.16 4.25
C SER A 16 11.39 16.71 4.21
N LEU A 17 11.73 15.95 5.25
CA LEU A 17 11.19 14.62 5.54
C LEU A 17 10.68 14.67 6.99
N LEU A 18 9.35 14.67 7.16
CA LEU A 18 8.71 14.90 8.46
C LEU A 18 8.02 13.66 9.02
N SER A 19 7.64 12.71 8.17
CA SER A 19 6.95 11.48 8.55
C SER A 19 7.31 10.34 7.61
N LEU A 20 7.26 9.12 8.15
CA LEU A 20 7.54 7.87 7.43
C LEU A 20 6.59 6.80 7.95
N ARG A 21 6.18 5.88 7.08
CA ARG A 21 5.52 4.63 7.47
C ARG A 21 6.18 3.46 6.75
N PRO A 22 6.23 2.27 7.37
CA PRO A 22 6.54 1.05 6.65
C PRO A 22 5.56 0.84 5.49
N LEU A 23 6.09 0.42 4.34
CA LEU A 23 5.30 0.05 3.16
C LEU A 23 5.20 -1.47 3.14
N LYS A 24 3.98 -1.99 3.03
CA LYS A 24 3.73 -3.42 2.87
C LYS A 24 4.01 -3.83 1.42
N VAL A 25 4.75 -4.92 1.23
CA VAL A 25 5.19 -5.41 -0.07
C VAL A 25 4.85 -6.90 -0.15
N ASP A 26 3.56 -7.17 -0.38
CA ASP A 26 2.97 -8.47 -0.01
C ASP A 26 2.59 -9.33 -1.23
N SER A 27 3.23 -9.16 -2.39
CA SER A 27 2.80 -9.89 -3.60
C SER A 27 3.94 -10.39 -4.48
N SER A 28 3.84 -11.67 -4.84
CA SER A 28 4.66 -12.31 -5.87
C SER A 28 4.23 -11.94 -7.29
N GLU A 29 2.99 -11.47 -7.46
CA GLU A 29 2.40 -11.07 -8.74
C GLU A 29 2.06 -9.57 -8.70
N HIS A 30 2.43 -8.85 -9.74
CA HIS A 30 2.18 -7.42 -9.85
C HIS A 30 1.28 -7.16 -11.06
N LYS A 31 0.13 -6.52 -10.81
CA LYS A 31 -0.78 -6.12 -11.88
C LYS A 31 -1.34 -4.71 -11.67
N LEU A 32 -1.11 -3.83 -12.64
CA LEU A 32 -1.56 -2.44 -12.64
C LEU A 32 -2.33 -2.11 -13.91
N GLN A 33 -3.40 -1.33 -13.79
CA GLN A 33 -4.13 -0.77 -14.92
C GLN A 33 -4.12 0.75 -14.81
N LEU A 34 -3.68 1.42 -15.87
CA LEU A 34 -3.67 2.87 -16.01
C LEU A 34 -4.77 3.28 -16.97
N TYR A 35 -5.46 4.38 -16.67
CA TYR A 35 -6.55 4.90 -17.48
C TYR A 35 -6.36 6.39 -17.74
N GLU A 36 -6.64 6.79 -18.98
CA GLU A 36 -6.51 8.18 -19.46
C GLU A 36 -7.49 9.14 -18.79
N ASN A 37 -8.70 8.69 -18.47
CA ASN A 37 -9.75 9.50 -17.86
C ASN A 37 -10.10 9.04 -16.42
N PRO A 38 -10.71 9.91 -15.60
CA PRO A 38 -11.24 9.51 -14.30
C PRO A 38 -12.29 8.40 -14.41
N GLY A 39 -12.52 7.68 -13.31
CA GLY A 39 -13.55 6.64 -13.24
C GLY A 39 -13.28 5.42 -14.13
N PHE A 40 -12.02 5.13 -14.45
CA PHE A 40 -11.57 3.98 -15.24
C PHE A 40 -12.05 4.01 -16.70
N ALA A 41 -12.09 5.21 -17.28
CA ALA A 41 -12.55 5.44 -18.64
C ALA A 41 -11.42 5.83 -19.60
N GLY A 42 -11.71 5.84 -20.90
CA GLY A 42 -10.77 6.23 -21.95
C GLY A 42 -9.76 5.12 -22.30
N ARG A 43 -8.61 5.51 -22.84
CA ARG A 43 -7.53 4.56 -23.16
C ARG A 43 -7.04 3.88 -21.88
N LYS A 44 -6.85 2.56 -21.97
CA LYS A 44 -6.34 1.71 -20.89
C LYS A 44 -4.98 1.15 -21.27
N MET A 45 -4.06 1.11 -20.31
CA MET A 45 -2.83 0.31 -20.36
C MET A 45 -2.82 -0.67 -19.20
N GLU A 46 -2.48 -1.92 -19.46
CA GLU A 46 -2.31 -2.96 -18.44
C GLU A 46 -0.83 -3.35 -18.37
N ILE A 47 -0.30 -3.41 -17.16
CA ILE A 47 1.09 -3.78 -16.87
C ILE A 47 1.04 -4.96 -15.93
N VAL A 48 1.60 -6.09 -16.38
CA VAL A 48 1.65 -7.35 -15.64
C VAL A 48 3.11 -7.73 -15.52
N ASP A 49 3.58 -7.89 -14.28
CA ASP A 49 4.92 -8.35 -13.98
C ASP A 49 6.05 -7.70 -14.80
N ASP A 50 5.91 -6.41 -15.11
CA ASP A 50 6.95 -5.61 -15.77
C ASP A 50 7.11 -4.20 -15.17
N ASP A 51 8.28 -3.60 -15.39
CA ASP A 51 8.56 -2.20 -15.06
C ASP A 51 8.61 -1.36 -16.34
N VAL A 52 7.94 -0.21 -16.34
CA VAL A 52 7.77 0.61 -17.54
C VAL A 52 8.51 1.94 -17.36
N PRO A 53 9.74 2.08 -17.92
CA PRO A 53 10.51 3.30 -17.83
C PRO A 53 9.96 4.44 -18.70
N SER A 54 9.05 4.15 -19.64
CA SER A 54 8.38 5.16 -20.46
C SER A 54 7.02 4.66 -20.95
N LEU A 55 5.94 5.30 -20.53
CA LEU A 55 4.58 4.99 -21.01
C LEU A 55 4.47 5.19 -22.54
N TRP A 56 5.18 6.19 -23.08
CA TRP A 56 5.27 6.45 -24.52
C TRP A 56 5.83 5.27 -25.31
N GLY A 57 6.76 4.51 -24.74
CA GLY A 57 7.33 3.32 -25.35
C GLY A 57 6.31 2.21 -25.61
N HIS A 58 5.17 2.26 -24.92
CA HIS A 58 4.07 1.32 -25.06
C HIS A 58 2.83 1.94 -25.75
N GLY A 59 2.98 3.09 -26.43
CA GLY A 59 1.89 3.76 -27.14
C GLY A 59 0.87 4.46 -26.22
N PHE A 60 1.19 4.59 -24.94
CA PHE A 60 0.41 5.36 -23.98
C PHE A 60 0.94 6.80 -23.87
N GLN A 61 0.12 7.74 -23.44
CA GLN A 61 0.52 9.15 -23.31
C GLN A 61 1.00 9.44 -21.88
N ASP A 62 1.26 10.70 -21.56
CA ASP A 62 1.62 11.13 -20.20
C ASP A 62 0.41 11.36 -19.29
N ARG A 63 -0.82 11.29 -19.84
CA ARG A 63 -2.06 11.50 -19.09
C ARG A 63 -2.55 10.21 -18.43
N VAL A 64 -2.54 10.16 -17.10
CA VAL A 64 -3.14 9.11 -16.28
C VAL A 64 -4.05 9.74 -15.23
N ALA A 65 -5.36 9.50 -15.33
CA ALA A 65 -6.36 10.14 -14.49
C ALA A 65 -7.10 9.16 -13.55
N SER A 66 -7.00 7.85 -13.78
CA SER A 66 -7.39 6.83 -12.80
C SER A 66 -6.52 5.59 -12.91
N VAL A 67 -6.40 4.83 -11.82
CA VAL A 67 -5.51 3.67 -11.69
C VAL A 67 -6.21 2.55 -10.93
N LYS A 68 -6.04 1.30 -11.37
CA LYS A 68 -6.36 0.11 -10.57
C LYS A 68 -5.10 -0.67 -10.27
N ALA A 69 -4.68 -0.66 -9.02
CA ALA A 69 -3.62 -1.52 -8.53
C ALA A 69 -4.26 -2.83 -8.08
N LEU A 70 -4.35 -3.78 -9.00
CA LEU A 70 -4.99 -5.07 -8.74
C LEU A 70 -4.14 -5.90 -7.78
N ASN A 71 -2.84 -6.02 -8.08
CA ASN A 71 -1.88 -6.78 -7.28
C ASN A 71 -0.54 -6.03 -7.19
N GLY A 72 0.17 -6.27 -6.09
CA GLY A 72 1.48 -5.69 -5.81
C GLY A 72 1.43 -4.19 -5.45
N THR A 73 2.61 -3.67 -5.09
CA THR A 73 2.80 -2.25 -4.77
C THR A 73 3.61 -1.61 -5.89
N TRP A 74 3.21 -0.41 -6.32
CA TRP A 74 3.80 0.29 -7.48
C TRP A 74 4.21 1.70 -7.13
N VAL A 75 5.17 2.24 -7.88
CA VAL A 75 5.56 3.65 -7.84
C VAL A 75 5.43 4.27 -9.22
N GLY A 76 4.56 5.26 -9.36
CA GLY A 76 4.44 6.10 -10.56
C GLY A 76 5.29 7.36 -10.47
N TYR A 77 5.73 7.86 -11.62
CA TYR A 77 6.63 9.00 -11.74
C TYR A 77 6.14 9.97 -12.82
N VAL A 78 6.26 11.27 -12.57
CA VAL A 78 5.83 12.32 -13.53
C VAL A 78 6.67 12.37 -14.81
N HIS A 79 7.90 11.83 -14.81
CA HIS A 79 8.79 11.83 -15.96
C HIS A 79 9.23 10.40 -16.34
N PRO A 80 9.69 10.18 -17.59
CA PRO A 80 10.31 8.92 -17.99
C PRO A 80 11.57 8.62 -17.16
N GLY A 81 11.93 7.34 -17.10
CA GLY A 81 13.14 6.85 -16.41
C GLY A 81 13.08 7.01 -14.90
N TYR A 82 11.89 6.95 -14.30
CA TYR A 82 11.66 6.99 -12.85
C TYR A 82 12.10 8.31 -12.19
N ARG A 83 11.81 9.44 -12.84
CA ARG A 83 12.24 10.78 -12.41
C ARG A 83 11.06 11.66 -11.98
N GLY A 84 11.38 12.71 -11.22
CA GLY A 84 10.40 13.70 -10.76
C GLY A 84 9.64 13.25 -9.51
N ARG A 85 8.46 13.81 -9.29
CA ARG A 85 7.59 13.45 -8.14
C ARG A 85 7.14 11.98 -8.26
N GLN A 86 7.08 11.29 -7.11
CA GLN A 86 6.71 9.89 -6.98
C GLN A 86 5.32 9.75 -6.36
N PHE A 87 4.56 8.73 -6.78
CA PHE A 87 3.25 8.39 -6.25
C PHE A 87 3.20 6.89 -5.96
N ILE A 88 2.72 6.50 -4.78
CA ILE A 88 2.65 5.10 -4.36
C ILE A 88 1.24 4.58 -4.65
N PHE A 89 1.15 3.43 -5.31
CA PHE A 89 -0.09 2.70 -5.51
C PHE A 89 0.00 1.35 -4.79
N GLU A 90 -0.59 1.28 -3.61
CA GLU A 90 -0.92 0.01 -2.94
C GLU A 90 -2.18 -0.59 -3.59
N ARG A 91 -2.47 -1.85 -3.29
CA ARG A 91 -3.64 -2.56 -3.83
C ARG A 91 -4.91 -1.74 -3.58
N GLY A 92 -5.61 -1.40 -4.65
CA GLY A 92 -6.80 -0.55 -4.57
C GLY A 92 -7.21 0.09 -5.90
N ASP A 93 -8.34 0.79 -5.82
CA ASP A 93 -9.00 1.48 -6.92
C ASP A 93 -8.89 2.98 -6.70
N PHE A 94 -8.21 3.68 -7.61
CA PHE A 94 -8.00 5.13 -7.58
C PHE A 94 -8.75 5.76 -8.75
N LYS A 95 -9.93 6.32 -8.47
CA LYS A 95 -10.86 6.81 -9.50
C LYS A 95 -10.48 8.19 -10.03
N HIS A 96 -9.66 8.95 -9.31
CA HIS A 96 -9.22 10.29 -9.70
C HIS A 96 -7.77 10.52 -9.26
N TRP A 97 -7.03 11.38 -9.96
CA TRP A 97 -5.63 11.68 -9.62
C TRP A 97 -5.40 12.35 -8.25
N ASN A 98 -6.48 12.81 -7.63
CA ASN A 98 -6.44 13.34 -6.27
C ASN A 98 -6.29 12.21 -5.24
N ASP A 99 -6.70 10.99 -5.59
CA ASP A 99 -6.67 9.82 -4.68
C ASP A 99 -5.23 9.38 -4.36
N TRP A 100 -4.25 9.79 -5.18
CA TRP A 100 -2.81 9.61 -4.93
C TRP A 100 -2.05 10.94 -4.77
N GLU A 101 -2.79 12.01 -4.43
CA GLU A 101 -2.24 13.34 -4.11
C GLU A 101 -1.43 13.99 -5.24
N ALA A 102 -1.74 13.65 -6.50
CA ALA A 102 -1.13 14.33 -7.64
C ALA A 102 -1.79 15.68 -7.91
N PRO A 103 -1.00 16.72 -8.27
CA PRO A 103 -1.56 18.03 -8.63
C PRO A 103 -2.17 18.05 -10.04
N ALA A 104 -1.83 17.07 -10.88
CA ALA A 104 -2.29 16.92 -12.25
C ALA A 104 -2.23 15.43 -12.64
N PRO A 105 -3.02 14.97 -13.64
CA PRO A 105 -3.06 13.59 -14.09
C PRO A 105 -1.85 13.24 -14.98
N GLN A 106 -0.63 13.43 -14.47
CA GLN A 106 0.60 13.20 -15.23
C GLN A 106 1.44 12.07 -14.62
N ILE A 107 1.63 11.00 -15.41
CA ILE A 107 2.51 9.87 -15.10
C ILE A 107 3.18 9.46 -16.42
N GLN A 108 4.50 9.27 -16.41
CA GLN A 108 5.27 8.90 -17.61
C GLN A 108 6.14 7.66 -17.42
N SER A 109 6.35 7.20 -16.20
CA SER A 109 6.96 5.91 -15.92
C SER A 109 6.42 5.30 -14.64
N VAL A 110 6.48 3.98 -14.53
CA VAL A 110 6.00 3.23 -13.37
C VAL A 110 6.85 1.99 -13.15
N ARG A 111 7.12 1.65 -11.90
CA ARG A 111 7.84 0.43 -11.54
C ARG A 111 7.22 -0.24 -10.34
N ARG A 112 7.50 -1.52 -10.17
CA ARG A 112 7.08 -2.29 -9.02
C ARG A 112 7.97 -2.01 -7.82
N VAL A 113 7.37 -2.02 -6.64
CA VAL A 113 8.09 -2.22 -5.39
C VAL A 113 8.16 -3.72 -5.17
N ARG A 114 9.38 -4.22 -5.13
CA ARG A 114 9.69 -5.63 -4.90
C ARG A 114 10.66 -5.70 -3.75
N ASP A 115 10.34 -6.51 -2.76
CA ASP A 115 11.35 -6.99 -1.84
C ASP A 115 12.09 -8.12 -2.56
N MET A 116 13.19 -7.78 -3.24
CA MET A 116 14.20 -8.79 -3.48
C MET A 116 14.77 -9.10 -2.10
N GLN A 117 14.26 -10.16 -1.46
CA GLN A 117 14.64 -10.65 -0.12
C GLN A 117 16.13 -11.04 0.01
N TRP A 118 17.05 -10.38 -0.69
CA TRP A 118 18.48 -10.59 -0.63
C TRP A 118 19.09 -10.10 0.69
N HIS A 119 18.41 -9.25 1.44
CA HIS A 119 18.90 -8.75 2.71
C HIS A 119 17.93 -9.08 3.85
N LYS A 120 18.27 -10.09 4.66
CA LYS A 120 17.57 -10.43 5.92
C LYS A 120 17.58 -9.28 6.96
N ARG A 121 18.36 -8.22 6.74
CA ARG A 121 18.45 -7.05 7.62
C ARG A 121 17.62 -5.92 7.02
N GLY A 122 16.59 -5.47 7.75
CA GLY A 122 15.76 -4.32 7.37
C GLY A 122 14.36 -4.66 6.84
N CYS A 123 14.00 -5.95 6.70
CA CYS A 123 12.61 -6.34 6.47
C CYS A 123 11.77 -6.00 7.70
N PHE A 124 10.77 -5.15 7.54
CA PHE A 124 9.79 -4.89 8.58
C PHE A 124 8.84 -6.09 8.66
N ILE A 125 9.03 -6.93 9.67
CA ILE A 125 8.07 -7.99 9.98
C ILE A 125 6.89 -7.31 10.67
N VAL A 126 5.71 -7.34 10.03
CA VAL A 126 4.47 -6.94 10.69
C VAL A 126 4.27 -7.89 11.88
N PRO A 127 4.19 -7.39 13.13
CA PRO A 127 3.88 -8.24 14.27
C PRO A 127 2.53 -8.94 14.04
N ASP A 128 2.44 -10.22 14.40
CA ASP A 128 1.16 -10.92 14.38
C ASP A 128 0.13 -10.13 15.20
N PRO A 129 -1.14 -10.08 14.75
CA PRO A 129 -2.20 -9.48 15.54
C PRO A 129 -2.21 -10.15 16.92
N ALA A 130 -2.35 -9.34 17.97
CA ALA A 130 -2.40 -9.85 19.33
C ALA A 130 -3.43 -10.98 19.44
N PRO A 131 -3.10 -12.10 20.11
CA PRO A 131 -4.05 -13.19 20.28
C PRO A 131 -5.31 -12.63 20.93
N VAL A 132 -6.47 -12.97 20.35
CA VAL A 132 -7.77 -12.61 20.90
C VAL A 132 -7.81 -13.15 22.34
N PRO A 133 -8.14 -12.32 23.35
CA PRO A 133 -8.30 -12.82 24.71
C PRO A 133 -9.25 -14.01 24.71
N GLY A 134 -8.85 -15.10 25.38
CA GLY A 134 -9.72 -16.26 25.55
C GLY A 134 -11.03 -15.87 26.23
N PRO A 135 -12.11 -16.66 26.07
CA PRO A 135 -13.34 -16.41 26.78
C PRO A 135 -13.08 -16.35 28.29
N ASP A 136 -13.76 -15.43 28.98
CA ASP A 136 -13.68 -15.30 30.43
C ASP A 136 -13.97 -16.67 31.10
N PRO A 137 -13.26 -17.02 32.18
CA PRO A 137 -13.53 -18.26 32.91
C PRO A 137 -14.98 -18.27 33.39
N ASP A 138 -15.63 -19.42 33.25
CA ASP A 138 -17.00 -19.60 33.73
C ASP A 138 -17.11 -19.16 35.20
N PRO A 139 -18.19 -18.45 35.57
CA PRO A 139 -18.41 -18.05 36.94
C PRO A 139 -18.36 -19.27 37.85
N ALA A 140 -17.63 -19.14 38.96
CA ALA A 140 -17.49 -20.22 39.94
C ALA A 140 -18.88 -20.75 40.36
N PRO A 141 -19.05 -22.08 40.48
CA PRO A 141 -20.31 -22.66 40.88
C PRO A 141 -20.76 -22.07 42.21
N ALA A 142 -22.04 -21.67 42.28
CA ALA A 142 -22.61 -21.10 43.49
C ALA A 142 -22.40 -22.06 44.68
N PRO A 143 -22.04 -21.54 45.87
CA PRO A 143 -21.89 -22.37 47.05
C PRO A 143 -23.20 -23.11 47.35
N PRO A 144 -23.13 -24.35 47.87
CA PRO A 144 -24.32 -25.13 48.20
C PRO A 144 -25.18 -24.37 49.20
N ALA A 145 -26.50 -24.39 48.96
CA ALA A 145 -27.46 -23.74 49.83
C ALA A 145 -27.32 -24.27 51.27
N PRO A 146 -27.40 -23.39 52.30
CA PRO A 146 -27.32 -23.83 53.68
C PRO A 146 -28.46 -24.82 53.99
N PRO A 147 -28.21 -25.82 54.86
CA PRO A 147 -29.22 -26.81 55.19
C PRO A 147 -30.46 -26.13 55.76
N ALA A 148 -31.63 -26.51 55.25
CA ALA A 148 -32.91 -26.03 55.74
C ALA A 148 -33.00 -26.32 57.23
N LYS A 149 -33.21 -25.28 58.05
CA LYS A 149 -33.54 -25.47 59.46
C LYS A 149 -34.84 -26.27 59.53
N ALA A 150 -34.74 -27.50 60.03
CA ALA A 150 -35.90 -28.25 60.45
C ALA A 150 -36.59 -27.44 61.56
N GLY A 151 -37.74 -26.85 61.23
CA GLY A 151 -38.64 -26.29 62.23
C GLY A 151 -39.12 -27.44 63.10
N ALA A 152 -38.70 -27.45 64.36
CA ALA A 152 -39.36 -28.23 65.39
C ALA A 152 -40.75 -27.64 65.61
N SER A 153 -41.74 -28.53 65.70
CA SER A 153 -43.14 -28.24 66.06
C SER A 153 -43.29 -27.61 67.44
#